data_AF-A0A2T0KBA7-F1
#
_entry.id   AF-A0A2T0KBA7-F1
#
_cell.length_a   1.000
_cell.length_b   1.000
_cell.length_c   1.000
_cell.angle_alpha   90.00
_cell.angle_beta   90.00
_cell.angle_gamma   90.00
#
_symmetry.space_group_name_H-M   'P 1'
#
loop_
_entity.id
_entity.type
_entity.pdbx_description
1 polymer ?
#
loop_
_entity_poly.entity_id
_entity_poly.type
_entity_poly.pdbx_seq_one_letter_code
_entity_poly.pdbx_strand_id
1 'polypeptide(L)'
;MLTAGELRKMCEDFRYHKHQTDEDDVRLIEEEIQLYRKNFLVDPRPQLPPDELRELLPLMGWLIYEASWSSLQRVRAGFTTLTGERHATSQAAYEQVVRVANASRQLIWPEYAPRALGALRAEALAESKRDTEKSYDSAYSIHREAAELQRAYSDTLGLDPAAKPLLLQLDEVLIQLGLAETGTACRFPEQGIGRWTEANPGGTIRDEQRWVQRMYRNLGGGIGTGKRAMETVQRIEREHGLVRQVDEHRMALVSGFRNPAVMTARAALLMLALSPAMQSMGRRPVLAGTWPKEREKLKETFVEAYDLIDKVIVDPDGEPVRMHEDHLRAKHQLRLNIALLVPGFPLPEPLDDAEVERESVWLEDENSGGGPKHGNLMGAAIMPLFIQSVKALRSLTGDADGYAAWRQAHPGLGRFAEEPGRAELIAAAMAEADRRGSLDIGAE
;
A
#
# COMPACT_ATOMS: atom_id res chain seq x y z
N MET A 1 21.29 3.06 -29.05
CA MET A 1 19.85 3.03 -29.20
C MET A 1 19.46 1.60 -29.41
N LEU A 2 18.84 1.01 -28.40
CA LEU A 2 18.35 -0.36 -28.42
C LEU A 2 17.22 -0.49 -29.43
N THR A 3 17.18 -1.64 -30.09
CA THR A 3 16.08 -2.05 -30.94
C THR A 3 14.89 -2.52 -30.09
N ALA A 4 13.69 -2.57 -30.69
CA ALA A 4 12.50 -3.07 -30.02
C ALA A 4 12.68 -4.54 -29.54
N GLY A 5 13.39 -5.37 -30.32
CA GLY A 5 13.69 -6.75 -29.95
C GLY A 5 14.58 -6.86 -28.71
N GLU A 6 15.58 -6.00 -28.59
CA GLU A 6 16.47 -5.94 -27.41
C GLU A 6 15.70 -5.49 -26.17
N LEU A 7 14.90 -4.42 -26.27
CA LEU A 7 14.07 -3.94 -25.17
C LEU A 7 13.09 -5.01 -24.68
N ARG A 8 12.39 -5.68 -25.60
CA ARG A 8 11.42 -6.74 -25.28
C ARG A 8 12.07 -7.89 -24.54
N LYS A 9 13.23 -8.35 -25.01
CA LYS A 9 14.00 -9.40 -24.35
C LYS A 9 14.39 -9.00 -22.91
N MET A 10 14.88 -7.78 -22.71
CA MET A 10 15.23 -7.29 -21.37
C MET A 10 14.00 -7.23 -20.45
N CYS A 11 12.86 -6.76 -20.95
CA CYS A 11 11.60 -6.73 -20.17
C CYS A 11 11.19 -8.13 -19.72
N GLU A 12 11.26 -9.11 -20.63
CA GLU A 12 10.96 -10.52 -20.33
C GLU A 12 11.95 -11.11 -19.31
N ASP A 13 13.25 -10.82 -19.46
CA ASP A 13 14.28 -11.32 -18.54
C ASP A 13 14.05 -10.80 -17.11
N PHE A 14 13.64 -9.54 -16.93
CA PHE A 14 13.20 -9.04 -15.62
C PHE A 14 11.89 -9.68 -15.15
N ARG A 15 10.85 -9.70 -16.00
CA ARG A 15 9.51 -10.19 -15.64
C ARG A 15 9.55 -11.65 -15.19
N TYR A 16 10.33 -12.48 -15.87
CA TYR A 16 10.48 -13.90 -15.55
C TYR A 16 11.64 -14.18 -14.59
N HIS A 17 12.15 -13.15 -13.89
CA HIS A 17 13.15 -13.26 -12.83
C HIS A 17 14.46 -13.94 -13.26
N LYS A 18 14.82 -13.83 -14.54
CA LYS A 18 16.11 -14.29 -15.08
C LYS A 18 17.23 -13.29 -14.83
N HIS A 19 16.87 -12.03 -14.55
CA HIS A 19 17.79 -10.93 -14.32
C HIS A 19 17.32 -10.04 -13.17
N GLN A 20 18.27 -9.52 -12.38
CA GLN A 20 18.00 -8.56 -11.31
C GLN A 20 18.66 -7.23 -11.66
N THR A 21 18.03 -6.12 -11.29
CA THR A 21 18.54 -4.81 -11.70
C THR A 21 19.84 -4.50 -11.01
N ASP A 22 20.88 -4.25 -11.80
CA ASP A 22 22.19 -3.84 -11.35
C ASP A 22 22.55 -2.42 -11.84
N GLU A 23 23.80 -2.02 -11.62
CA GLU A 23 24.30 -0.69 -11.99
C GLU A 23 24.51 -0.51 -13.50
N ASP A 24 24.74 -1.59 -14.24
CA ASP A 24 24.86 -1.54 -15.71
C ASP A 24 23.47 -1.32 -16.33
N ASP A 25 22.43 -1.96 -15.81
CA ASP A 25 21.05 -1.76 -16.27
C ASP A 25 20.57 -0.33 -16.08
N VAL A 26 20.84 0.27 -14.92
CA VAL A 26 20.43 1.65 -14.62
C VAL A 26 21.14 2.63 -15.56
N ARG A 27 22.44 2.45 -15.78
CA ARG A 27 23.19 3.26 -16.75
C ARG A 27 22.67 3.10 -18.16
N LEU A 28 22.35 1.88 -18.58
CA LEU A 28 21.78 1.62 -19.90
C LEU A 28 20.44 2.35 -20.10
N ILE A 29 19.55 2.31 -19.11
CA ILE A 29 18.28 3.05 -19.15
C ILE A 29 18.54 4.56 -19.26
N GLU A 30 19.44 5.11 -18.45
CA GLU A 30 19.80 6.53 -18.48
C GLU A 30 20.38 6.94 -19.85
N GLU A 31 21.32 6.15 -20.39
CA GLU A 31 21.97 6.37 -21.69
C GLU A 31 20.96 6.32 -22.84
N GLU A 32 20.05 5.35 -22.86
CA GLU A 32 19.02 5.23 -23.90
C GLU A 32 18.05 6.41 -23.88
N ILE A 33 17.65 6.90 -22.69
CA ILE A 33 16.82 8.09 -22.57
C ILE A 33 17.57 9.34 -23.05
N GLN A 34 18.87 9.48 -22.74
CA GLN A 34 19.67 10.57 -23.29
C GLN A 34 19.81 10.48 -24.81
N LEU A 35 19.93 9.27 -25.38
CA LEU A 35 19.96 9.08 -26.82
C LEU A 35 18.64 9.46 -27.48
N TYR A 36 17.50 9.09 -26.89
CA TYR A 36 16.20 9.54 -27.37
C TYR A 36 16.12 11.07 -27.38
N ARG A 37 16.49 11.72 -26.28
CA ARG A 37 16.52 13.18 -26.18
C ARG A 37 17.44 13.79 -27.23
N LYS A 38 18.67 13.31 -27.35
CA LYS A 38 19.67 13.84 -28.30
C LYS A 38 19.19 13.76 -29.75
N ASN A 39 18.51 12.67 -30.12
CA ASN A 39 18.14 12.41 -31.50
C ASN A 39 16.76 12.99 -31.89
N PHE A 40 15.84 13.14 -30.93
CA PHE A 40 14.44 13.45 -31.23
C PHE A 40 13.87 14.65 -30.48
N LEU A 41 14.55 15.19 -29.45
CA LEU A 41 14.10 16.40 -28.77
C LEU A 41 14.37 17.63 -29.65
N VAL A 42 13.32 18.15 -30.28
CA VAL A 42 13.34 19.36 -31.10
C VAL A 42 12.40 20.41 -30.51
N ASP A 43 12.65 21.69 -30.77
CA ASP A 43 11.83 22.82 -30.32
C ASP A 43 11.26 23.61 -31.53
N PRO A 44 9.93 23.73 -31.69
CA PRO A 44 8.87 23.18 -30.83
C PRO A 44 8.75 21.65 -30.92
N ARG A 45 8.46 21.01 -29.78
CA ARG A 45 8.23 19.56 -29.71
C ARG A 45 6.94 19.19 -30.47
N PRO A 46 6.98 18.29 -31.46
CA PRO A 46 5.77 17.76 -32.10
C PRO A 46 4.81 17.13 -31.09
N GLN A 47 3.51 17.18 -31.42
CA GLN A 47 2.46 16.57 -30.59
C GLN A 47 2.56 15.04 -30.51
N LEU A 48 2.95 14.40 -31.62
CA LEU A 48 3.09 12.94 -31.72
C LEU A 48 4.58 12.56 -31.75
N PRO A 49 4.96 11.40 -31.17
CA PRO A 49 6.29 10.87 -31.35
C PRO A 49 6.51 10.47 -32.83
N PRO A 50 7.77 10.56 -33.32
CA PRO A 50 8.14 10.05 -34.63
C PRO A 50 7.95 8.53 -34.70
N ASP A 51 7.79 7.98 -35.90
CA ASP A 51 7.43 6.58 -36.12
C ASP A 51 8.41 5.61 -35.46
N GLU A 52 9.71 5.95 -35.44
CA GLU A 52 10.77 5.17 -34.82
C GLU A 52 10.57 4.99 -33.30
N LEU A 53 9.93 5.96 -32.64
CA LEU A 53 9.70 5.93 -31.20
C LEU A 53 8.35 5.33 -30.81
N ARG A 54 7.43 5.12 -31.76
CA ARG A 54 6.07 4.62 -31.45
C ARG A 54 6.09 3.23 -30.81
N GLU A 55 6.98 2.34 -31.24
CA GLU A 55 7.15 1.02 -30.61
C GLU A 55 8.13 1.07 -29.42
N LEU A 56 9.16 1.93 -29.48
CA LEU A 56 10.20 1.97 -28.46
C LEU A 56 9.74 2.59 -27.14
N LEU A 57 8.88 3.62 -27.15
CA LEU A 57 8.44 4.31 -25.93
C LEU A 57 7.62 3.40 -25.00
N PRO A 58 6.62 2.63 -25.48
CA PRO A 58 5.92 1.66 -24.62
C PRO A 58 6.86 0.61 -24.02
N LEU A 59 7.80 0.07 -24.82
CA LEU A 59 8.79 -0.92 -24.36
C LEU A 59 9.77 -0.34 -23.34
N MET A 60 10.24 0.89 -23.56
CA MET A 60 11.09 1.60 -22.59
C MET A 60 10.32 1.84 -21.28
N GLY A 61 9.04 2.21 -21.36
CA GLY A 61 8.17 2.32 -20.19
C GLY A 61 8.03 0.99 -19.43
N TRP A 62 7.92 -0.13 -20.14
CA TRP A 62 7.88 -1.46 -19.53
C TRP A 62 9.21 -1.83 -18.87
N LEU A 63 10.34 -1.56 -19.54
CA LEU A 63 11.68 -1.81 -18.98
C LEU A 63 11.89 -1.02 -17.67
N ILE A 64 11.54 0.27 -17.67
CA ILE A 64 11.61 1.14 -16.49
C ILE A 64 10.72 0.60 -15.35
N TYR A 65 9.51 0.14 -15.68
CA TYR A 65 8.60 -0.47 -14.71
C TYR A 65 9.24 -1.69 -14.04
N GLU A 66 9.74 -2.64 -14.83
CA GLU A 66 10.29 -3.89 -14.29
C GLU A 66 11.61 -3.67 -13.55
N ALA A 67 12.49 -2.80 -14.07
CA ALA A 67 13.76 -2.48 -13.42
C ALA A 67 13.56 -1.80 -12.06
N SER A 68 12.69 -0.79 -12.01
CA SER A 68 12.37 -0.10 -10.75
C SER A 68 11.69 -1.03 -9.73
N TRP A 69 10.82 -1.94 -10.19
CA TRP A 69 10.19 -2.95 -9.33
C TRP A 69 11.21 -3.96 -8.78
N SER A 70 12.10 -4.47 -9.64
CA SER A 70 13.18 -5.40 -9.27
C SER A 70 14.10 -4.82 -8.20
N SER A 71 14.52 -3.55 -8.33
CA SER A 71 15.28 -2.87 -7.29
C SER A 71 14.47 -2.65 -6.01
N LEU A 72 13.20 -2.23 -6.10
CA LEU A 72 12.36 -2.00 -4.92
C LEU A 72 12.21 -3.26 -4.03
N GLN A 73 12.13 -4.45 -4.63
CA GLN A 73 12.02 -5.72 -3.90
C GLN A 73 13.20 -5.95 -2.93
N ARG A 74 14.37 -5.38 -3.23
CA ARG A 74 15.58 -5.50 -2.40
C ARG A 74 15.70 -4.43 -1.32
N VAL A 75 14.90 -3.36 -1.39
CA VAL A 75 14.86 -2.34 -0.33
C VAL A 75 14.10 -2.89 0.87
N ARG A 76 14.79 -3.05 2.01
CA ARG A 76 14.15 -3.51 3.25
C ARG A 76 13.43 -2.37 3.98
N ALA A 77 12.40 -2.71 4.74
CA ALA A 77 11.77 -1.80 5.70
C ALA A 77 12.78 -1.37 6.77
N GLY A 78 12.75 -0.10 7.19
CA GLY A 78 13.63 0.47 8.20
C GLY A 78 15.11 0.36 7.84
N PHE A 79 15.46 0.33 6.55
CA PHE A 79 16.82 -0.03 6.15
C PHE A 79 17.89 0.93 6.70
N THR A 80 17.52 2.18 6.98
CA THR A 80 18.40 3.19 7.59
C THR A 80 18.86 2.84 9.01
N THR A 81 18.20 1.88 9.68
CA THR A 81 18.62 1.36 10.99
C THR A 81 19.26 -0.02 10.90
N LEU A 82 19.35 -0.62 9.70
CA LEU A 82 20.09 -1.87 9.50
C LEU A 82 21.59 -1.62 9.53
N THR A 83 22.36 -2.68 9.73
CA THR A 83 23.83 -2.64 9.73
C THR A 83 24.42 -3.65 8.73
N GLY A 84 25.69 -3.44 8.37
CA GLY A 84 26.47 -4.36 7.52
C GLY A 84 25.90 -4.53 6.11
N GLU A 85 26.01 -5.74 5.58
CA GLU A 85 25.61 -6.10 4.21
C GLU A 85 24.14 -5.78 3.92
N ARG A 86 23.24 -6.04 4.89
CA ARG A 86 21.79 -5.78 4.72
C ARG A 86 21.49 -4.30 4.48
N HIS A 87 22.22 -3.41 5.16
CA HIS A 87 22.14 -1.96 4.93
C HIS A 87 22.70 -1.62 3.55
N ALA A 88 23.90 -2.09 3.21
CA ALA A 88 24.55 -1.81 1.92
C ALA A 88 23.69 -2.25 0.73
N THR A 89 23.13 -3.46 0.75
CA THR A 89 22.24 -3.97 -0.31
C THR A 89 20.98 -3.11 -0.44
N SER A 90 20.35 -2.74 0.68
CA SER A 90 19.13 -1.93 0.66
C SER A 90 19.39 -0.50 0.17
N GLN A 91 20.52 0.09 0.58
CA GLN A 91 20.95 1.43 0.16
C GLN A 91 21.25 1.48 -1.33
N ALA A 92 22.02 0.52 -1.86
CA ALA A 92 22.30 0.44 -3.29
C ALA A 92 21.00 0.24 -4.12
N ALA A 93 20.10 -0.64 -3.67
CA ALA A 93 18.81 -0.83 -4.31
C ALA A 93 17.93 0.43 -4.27
N TYR A 94 17.96 1.18 -3.15
CA TYR A 94 17.27 2.46 -3.02
C TYR A 94 17.80 3.50 -4.02
N GLU A 95 19.12 3.62 -4.15
CA GLU A 95 19.77 4.54 -5.10
C GLU A 95 19.40 4.21 -6.55
N GLN A 96 19.35 2.92 -6.90
CA GLN A 96 18.91 2.47 -8.22
C GLN A 96 17.44 2.86 -8.49
N VAL A 97 16.53 2.68 -7.52
CA VAL A 97 15.12 3.10 -7.66
C VAL A 97 15.03 4.61 -7.96
N VAL A 98 15.75 5.43 -7.18
CA VAL A 98 15.76 6.90 -7.35
C VAL A 98 16.29 7.28 -8.75
N ARG A 99 17.36 6.63 -9.20
CA ARG A 99 17.93 6.90 -10.53
C ARG A 99 16.99 6.50 -11.66
N VAL A 100 16.37 5.33 -11.60
CA VAL A 100 15.39 4.90 -12.60
C VAL A 100 14.16 5.83 -12.62
N ALA A 101 13.70 6.32 -11.46
CA ALA A 101 12.62 7.31 -11.39
C ALA A 101 13.03 8.66 -12.01
N ASN A 102 14.25 9.14 -11.74
CA ASN A 102 14.79 10.34 -12.38
C ASN A 102 14.97 10.19 -13.89
N ALA A 103 15.35 8.99 -14.35
CA ALA A 103 15.43 8.66 -15.77
C ALA A 103 14.02 8.70 -16.40
N SER A 104 13.02 8.10 -15.74
CA SER A 104 11.61 8.17 -16.17
C SER A 104 11.09 9.59 -16.31
N ARG A 105 11.45 10.51 -15.40
CA ARG A 105 11.06 11.94 -15.49
C ARG A 105 11.67 12.65 -16.71
N GLN A 106 12.77 12.15 -17.25
CA GLN A 106 13.48 12.74 -18.38
C GLN A 106 13.06 12.19 -19.74
N LEU A 107 12.19 11.16 -19.77
CA LEU A 107 11.64 10.61 -21.02
C LEU A 107 11.02 11.70 -21.88
N ILE A 108 11.21 11.58 -23.19
CA ILE A 108 10.51 12.37 -24.19
C ILE A 108 9.19 11.69 -24.52
N TRP A 109 8.14 12.49 -24.74
CA TRP A 109 6.76 11.99 -24.91
C TRP A 109 6.38 10.94 -23.85
N PRO A 110 6.57 11.23 -22.54
CA PRO A 110 6.38 10.25 -21.49
C PRO A 110 4.95 9.70 -21.42
N GLU A 111 3.96 10.44 -21.93
CA GLU A 111 2.58 9.97 -22.09
C GLU A 111 2.45 8.73 -23.01
N TYR A 112 3.40 8.51 -23.93
CA TYR A 112 3.46 7.31 -24.79
C TYR A 112 4.28 6.16 -24.18
N ALA A 113 4.74 6.32 -22.94
CA ALA A 113 5.42 5.31 -22.14
C ALA A 113 4.72 5.14 -20.77
N PRO A 114 3.40 4.86 -20.73
CA PRO A 114 2.59 4.99 -19.51
C PRO A 114 3.11 4.15 -18.33
N ARG A 115 3.70 2.98 -18.60
CA ARG A 115 4.31 2.10 -17.59
C ARG A 115 5.51 2.72 -16.86
N ALA A 116 6.16 3.72 -17.45
CA ALA A 116 7.29 4.41 -16.82
C ALA A 116 6.89 5.11 -15.50
N LEU A 117 5.62 5.52 -15.35
CA LEU A 117 5.09 6.05 -14.07
C LEU A 117 5.22 5.05 -12.91
N GLY A 118 5.37 3.76 -13.19
CA GLY A 118 5.70 2.76 -12.17
C GLY A 118 7.04 3.00 -11.47
N ALA A 119 7.97 3.77 -12.05
CA ALA A 119 9.19 4.14 -11.36
C ALA A 119 8.93 5.16 -10.23
N LEU A 120 8.01 6.10 -10.42
CA LEU A 120 7.59 7.02 -9.35
C LEU A 120 6.88 6.27 -8.23
N ARG A 121 6.06 5.28 -8.57
CA ARG A 121 5.48 4.33 -7.59
C ARG A 121 6.59 3.67 -6.78
N ALA A 122 7.62 3.16 -7.44
CA ALA A 122 8.72 2.47 -6.78
C ALA A 122 9.50 3.40 -5.86
N GLU A 123 9.78 4.63 -6.30
CA GLU A 123 10.44 5.66 -5.51
C GLU A 123 9.64 6.04 -4.27
N ALA A 124 8.34 6.28 -4.40
CA ALA A 124 7.48 6.59 -3.26
C ALA A 124 7.45 5.44 -2.23
N LEU A 125 7.40 4.19 -2.69
CA LEU A 125 7.48 3.02 -1.83
C LEU A 125 8.85 2.90 -1.15
N ALA A 126 9.94 3.13 -1.88
CA ALA A 126 11.30 3.09 -1.35
C ALA A 126 11.53 4.18 -0.28
N GLU A 127 11.03 5.40 -0.52
CA GLU A 127 11.02 6.47 0.49
C GLU A 127 10.23 6.06 1.73
N SER A 128 9.01 5.53 1.56
CA SER A 128 8.20 5.08 2.71
C SER A 128 8.88 3.97 3.54
N LYS A 129 9.77 3.18 2.94
CA LYS A 129 10.54 2.12 3.62
C LYS A 129 11.65 2.66 4.52
N ARG A 130 12.00 3.94 4.46
CA ARG A 130 12.92 4.57 5.43
C ARG A 130 12.30 4.74 6.82
N ASP A 131 10.97 4.64 6.93
CA ASP A 131 10.22 4.63 8.19
C ASP A 131 10.45 5.87 9.09
N THR A 132 10.64 7.05 8.50
CA THR A 132 10.73 8.34 9.22
C THR A 132 9.61 9.29 8.81
N GLU A 133 9.25 10.24 9.68
CA GLU A 133 8.24 11.25 9.37
C GLU A 133 8.55 12.01 8.06
N LYS A 134 9.80 12.46 7.89
CA LYS A 134 10.25 13.16 6.67
C LYS A 134 10.12 12.31 5.43
N SER A 135 10.48 11.02 5.50
CA SER A 135 10.38 10.14 4.34
C SER A 135 8.94 9.85 3.93
N TYR A 136 7.99 9.87 4.88
CA TYR A 136 6.58 9.80 4.53
C TYR A 136 6.10 11.06 3.78
N ASP A 137 6.53 12.25 4.19
CA ASP A 137 6.23 13.49 3.45
C ASP A 137 6.83 13.50 2.05
N SER A 138 8.06 12.99 1.89
CA SER A 138 8.67 12.76 0.58
C SER A 138 7.83 11.79 -0.26
N ALA A 139 7.45 10.63 0.30
CA ALA A 139 6.62 9.66 -0.41
C ALA A 139 5.28 10.24 -0.87
N TYR A 140 4.58 11.02 -0.02
CA TYR A 140 3.34 11.70 -0.43
C TYR A 140 3.55 12.75 -1.52
N SER A 141 4.69 13.44 -1.52
CA SER A 141 5.02 14.39 -2.57
C SER A 141 5.18 13.69 -3.93
N ILE A 142 5.82 12.51 -3.93
CA ILE A 142 6.00 11.69 -5.14
C ILE A 142 4.67 11.07 -5.59
N HIS A 143 3.82 10.60 -4.67
CA HIS A 143 2.48 10.12 -5.02
C HIS A 143 1.63 11.21 -5.70
N ARG A 144 1.69 12.45 -5.18
CA ARG A 144 1.02 13.60 -5.78
C ARG A 144 1.55 13.90 -7.18
N GLU A 145 2.87 13.91 -7.36
CA GLU A 145 3.50 14.07 -8.67
C GLU A 145 3.01 13.00 -9.66
N ALA A 146 3.02 11.73 -9.26
CA ALA A 146 2.59 10.64 -10.13
C ALA A 146 1.10 10.76 -10.51
N ALA A 147 0.24 11.19 -9.59
CA ALA A 147 -1.17 11.44 -9.86
C ALA A 147 -1.39 12.64 -10.81
N GLU A 148 -0.58 13.70 -10.69
CA GLU A 148 -0.59 14.85 -11.60
C GLU A 148 -0.17 14.45 -13.01
N LEU A 149 0.92 13.68 -13.13
CA LEU A 149 1.39 13.16 -14.41
C LEU A 149 0.39 12.19 -15.05
N GLN A 150 -0.19 11.27 -14.27
CA GLN A 150 -1.20 10.33 -14.77
C GLN A 150 -2.39 11.08 -15.38
N ARG A 151 -2.89 12.12 -14.71
CA ARG A 151 -3.96 12.97 -15.28
C ARG A 151 -3.53 13.66 -16.57
N ALA A 152 -2.36 14.30 -16.56
CA ALA A 152 -1.84 14.99 -17.75
C ALA A 152 -1.65 14.05 -18.95
N TYR A 153 -1.19 12.82 -18.71
CA TYR A 153 -1.02 11.81 -19.75
C TYR A 153 -2.37 11.31 -20.26
N SER A 154 -3.33 11.08 -19.35
CA SER A 154 -4.70 10.69 -19.72
C SER A 154 -5.37 11.76 -20.58
N ASP A 155 -5.23 13.04 -20.23
CA ASP A 155 -5.79 14.15 -21.01
C ASP A 155 -5.18 14.21 -22.41
N THR A 156 -3.86 13.96 -22.53
CA THR A 156 -3.16 13.98 -23.82
C THR A 156 -3.54 12.79 -24.70
N LEU A 157 -3.50 11.58 -24.15
CA LEU A 157 -3.84 10.36 -24.88
C LEU A 157 -5.34 10.29 -25.22
N GLY A 158 -6.20 10.89 -24.39
CA GLY A 158 -7.65 10.96 -24.61
C GLY A 158 -8.08 11.73 -25.87
N LEU A 159 -7.17 12.51 -26.47
CA LEU A 159 -7.43 13.25 -27.71
C LEU A 159 -7.29 12.38 -28.97
N ASP A 160 -6.62 11.23 -28.89
CA ASP A 160 -6.34 10.35 -30.03
C ASP A 160 -6.98 8.97 -29.84
N PRO A 161 -8.00 8.60 -30.64
CA PRO A 161 -8.57 7.26 -30.62
C PRO A 161 -7.56 6.13 -30.83
N ALA A 162 -6.46 6.37 -31.57
CA ALA A 162 -5.40 5.38 -31.79
C ALA A 162 -4.58 5.11 -30.51
N ALA A 163 -4.61 6.01 -29.53
CA ALA A 163 -3.91 5.88 -28.25
C ALA A 163 -4.69 5.05 -27.21
N LYS A 164 -5.85 4.48 -27.56
CA LYS A 164 -6.66 3.64 -26.66
C LYS A 164 -5.88 2.52 -25.96
N PRO A 165 -4.93 1.80 -26.60
CA PRO A 165 -4.12 0.80 -25.89
C PRO A 165 -3.23 1.42 -24.80
N LEU A 166 -2.70 2.63 -25.02
CA LEU A 166 -1.85 3.32 -24.05
C LEU A 166 -2.66 3.87 -22.88
N LEU A 167 -3.89 4.34 -23.12
CA LEU A 167 -4.83 4.69 -22.05
C LEU A 167 -5.12 3.50 -21.15
N LEU A 168 -5.34 2.32 -21.72
CA LEU A 168 -5.53 1.10 -20.93
C LEU A 168 -4.28 0.79 -20.08
N GLN A 169 -3.07 0.87 -20.65
CA GLN A 169 -1.85 0.68 -19.87
C GLN A 169 -1.70 1.72 -18.75
N LEU A 170 -2.09 2.98 -19.00
CA LEU A 170 -2.08 4.04 -18.01
C LEU A 170 -3.06 3.76 -16.85
N ASP A 171 -4.25 3.24 -17.17
CA ASP A 171 -5.23 2.79 -16.16
C ASP A 171 -4.70 1.61 -15.34
N GLU A 172 -4.02 0.66 -15.98
CA GLU A 172 -3.39 -0.47 -15.29
C GLU A 172 -2.27 -0.01 -14.34
N VAL A 173 -1.53 1.03 -14.71
CA VAL A 173 -0.52 1.67 -13.85
C VAL A 173 -1.17 2.47 -12.71
N LEU A 174 -2.31 3.13 -12.96
CA LEU A 174 -3.08 3.85 -11.94
C LEU A 174 -3.49 2.92 -10.79
N ILE A 175 -3.83 1.66 -11.07
CA ILE A 175 -4.13 0.66 -10.04
C ILE A 175 -2.91 0.46 -9.12
N GLN A 176 -1.72 0.38 -9.70
CA GLN A 176 -0.47 0.18 -8.95
C GLN A 176 -0.04 1.43 -8.18
N LEU A 177 -0.27 2.62 -8.74
CA LEU A 177 -0.06 3.90 -8.06
C LEU A 177 -1.00 4.03 -6.85
N GLY A 178 -2.29 3.76 -7.04
CA GLY A 178 -3.27 3.82 -5.97
C GLY A 178 -3.01 2.80 -4.86
N LEU A 179 -2.58 1.59 -5.22
CA LEU A 179 -2.12 0.58 -4.28
C LEU A 179 -0.94 1.10 -3.42
N ALA A 180 0.05 1.72 -4.05
CA ALA A 180 1.23 2.22 -3.36
C ALA A 180 0.91 3.37 -2.39
N GLU A 181 0.10 4.34 -2.82
CA GLU A 181 -0.33 5.47 -1.99
C GLU A 181 -1.15 4.99 -0.79
N THR A 182 -2.10 4.07 -1.00
CA THR A 182 -2.90 3.48 0.07
C THR A 182 -2.01 2.68 1.04
N GLY A 183 -1.00 1.97 0.51
CA GLY A 183 0.01 1.28 1.32
C GLY A 183 0.84 2.24 2.17
N THR A 184 1.28 3.38 1.63
CA THR A 184 1.95 4.45 2.39
C THR A 184 1.04 5.02 3.48
N ALA A 185 -0.25 5.20 3.18
CA ALA A 185 -1.26 5.66 4.15
C ALA A 185 -1.47 4.69 5.32
N CYS A 186 -1.35 3.38 5.10
CA CYS A 186 -1.40 2.37 6.16
C CYS A 186 -0.08 2.27 6.95
N ARG A 187 1.06 2.37 6.25
CA ARG A 187 2.39 2.20 6.84
C ARG A 187 2.74 3.29 7.85
N PHE A 188 2.34 4.53 7.59
CA PHE A 188 2.59 5.66 8.50
C PHE A 188 1.98 5.43 9.90
N PRO A 189 0.68 5.08 10.04
CA PRO A 189 0.09 4.62 11.28
C PRO A 189 0.79 3.41 11.90
N GLU A 190 1.14 2.38 11.11
CA GLU A 190 1.84 1.20 11.64
C GLU A 190 3.13 1.55 12.37
N GLN A 191 3.94 2.44 11.80
CA GLN A 191 5.16 2.90 12.46
C GLN A 191 4.85 3.79 13.66
N GLY A 192 3.95 4.76 13.54
CA GLY A 192 3.66 5.68 14.64
C GLY A 192 3.02 5.00 15.84
N ILE A 193 2.09 4.07 15.61
CA ILE A 193 1.38 3.31 16.66
C ILE A 193 2.28 2.20 17.22
N GLY A 194 3.02 1.51 16.36
CA GLY A 194 3.84 0.37 16.73
C GLY A 194 5.25 0.71 17.18
N ARG A 195 5.76 1.91 16.95
CA ARG A 195 7.10 2.33 17.43
C ARG A 195 7.02 3.63 18.23
N TRP A 196 5.89 3.85 18.91
CA TRP A 196 5.62 5.11 19.59
C TRP A 196 6.73 5.50 20.58
N THR A 197 7.07 4.59 21.47
CA THR A 197 8.05 4.82 22.55
C THR A 197 9.46 5.03 22.00
N GLU A 198 9.81 4.28 20.96
CA GLU A 198 11.12 4.33 20.32
C GLU A 198 11.28 5.59 19.46
N ALA A 199 10.23 5.99 18.73
CA ALA A 199 10.24 7.17 17.86
C ALA A 199 10.02 8.47 18.63
N ASN A 200 9.36 8.43 19.79
CA ASN A 200 9.06 9.59 20.62
C ASN A 200 9.39 9.33 22.10
N PRO A 201 10.68 9.17 22.48
CA PRO A 201 11.06 9.02 23.88
C PRO A 201 10.61 10.22 24.71
N GLY A 202 9.77 9.99 25.72
CA GLY A 202 9.18 11.07 26.54
C GLY A 202 8.06 11.84 25.84
N GLY A 203 7.48 11.30 24.76
CA GLY A 203 6.37 11.91 24.04
C GLY A 203 5.17 12.20 24.94
N THR A 204 4.51 13.34 24.70
CA THR A 204 3.35 13.78 25.48
C THR A 204 2.04 13.34 24.84
N ILE A 205 0.93 13.43 25.57
CA ILE A 205 -0.41 13.23 25.00
C ILE A 205 -0.70 14.19 23.84
N ARG A 206 -0.12 15.40 23.84
CA ARG A 206 -0.28 16.35 22.73
C ARG A 206 0.42 15.87 21.47
N ASP A 207 1.57 15.18 21.61
CA ASP A 207 2.26 14.57 20.50
C ASP A 207 1.45 13.41 19.93
N GLU A 208 0.89 12.54 20.79
CA GLU A 208 -0.02 11.46 20.39
C GLU A 208 -1.22 12.01 19.60
N GLN A 209 -1.86 13.06 20.12
CA GLN A 209 -2.99 13.74 19.46
C GLN A 209 -2.63 14.30 18.09
N ARG A 210 -1.46 14.92 17.94
CA ARG A 210 -0.96 15.44 16.65
C ARG A 210 -0.77 14.30 15.64
N TRP A 211 -0.18 13.19 16.10
CA TRP A 211 0.06 12.01 15.28
C TRP A 211 -1.26 11.36 14.83
N VAL A 212 -2.21 11.14 15.75
CA VAL A 212 -3.54 10.60 15.46
C VAL A 212 -4.26 11.44 14.40
N GLN A 213 -4.25 12.77 14.53
CA GLN A 213 -4.89 13.66 13.56
C GLN A 213 -4.28 13.54 12.15
N ARG A 214 -2.95 13.42 12.06
CA ARG A 214 -2.26 13.24 10.79
C ARG A 214 -2.53 11.87 10.20
N MET A 215 -2.45 10.81 11.00
CA MET A 215 -2.81 9.45 10.59
C MET A 215 -4.22 9.39 10.03
N TYR A 216 -5.20 9.94 10.76
CA TYR A 216 -6.60 9.94 10.35
C TYR A 216 -6.83 10.63 9.01
N ARG A 217 -6.21 11.80 8.79
CA ARG A 217 -6.27 12.51 7.51
C ARG A 217 -5.67 11.71 6.36
N ASN A 218 -4.47 11.15 6.58
CA ASN A 218 -3.76 10.37 5.58
C ASN A 218 -4.52 9.09 5.21
N LEU A 219 -5.10 8.41 6.20
CA LEU A 219 -5.97 7.24 5.99
C LEU A 219 -7.22 7.58 5.19
N GLY A 220 -7.87 8.72 5.48
CA GLY A 220 -9.02 9.19 4.68
C GLY A 220 -8.67 9.42 3.21
N GLY A 221 -7.51 10.03 2.94
CA GLY A 221 -6.97 10.16 1.58
C GLY A 221 -6.68 8.80 0.94
N GLY A 222 -6.02 7.91 1.69
CA GLY A 222 -5.71 6.55 1.25
C GLY A 222 -6.95 5.72 0.90
N ILE A 223 -8.02 5.80 1.69
CA ILE A 223 -9.31 5.15 1.38
C ILE A 223 -9.86 5.67 0.04
N GLY A 224 -9.87 6.98 -0.16
CA GLY A 224 -10.32 7.58 -1.43
C GLY A 224 -9.50 7.09 -2.62
N THR A 225 -8.18 7.03 -2.47
CA THR A 225 -7.27 6.54 -3.52
C THR A 225 -7.46 5.03 -3.78
N GLY A 226 -7.60 4.22 -2.72
CA GLY A 226 -7.85 2.78 -2.82
C GLY A 226 -9.17 2.45 -3.50
N LYS A 227 -10.25 3.19 -3.19
CA LYS A 227 -11.55 3.07 -3.88
C LYS A 227 -11.43 3.34 -5.38
N ARG A 228 -10.75 4.42 -5.77
CA ARG A 228 -10.50 4.71 -7.19
C ARG A 228 -9.74 3.58 -7.89
N ALA A 229 -8.75 2.97 -7.22
CA ALA A 229 -8.02 1.84 -7.78
C ALA A 229 -8.93 0.60 -7.96
N MET A 230 -9.79 0.29 -6.97
CA MET A 230 -10.77 -0.81 -7.08
C MET A 230 -11.78 -0.57 -8.22
N GLU A 231 -12.34 0.64 -8.31
CA GLU A 231 -13.26 1.05 -9.39
C GLU A 231 -12.58 0.94 -10.76
N THR A 232 -11.30 1.30 -10.86
CA THR A 232 -10.51 1.18 -12.09
C THR A 232 -10.34 -0.28 -12.50
N VAL A 233 -10.00 -1.18 -11.57
CA VAL A 233 -9.92 -2.63 -11.87
C VAL A 233 -11.26 -3.16 -12.36
N GLN A 234 -12.36 -2.83 -11.68
CA GLN A 234 -13.70 -3.27 -12.07
C GLN A 234 -14.12 -2.74 -13.44
N ARG A 235 -13.72 -1.51 -13.79
CA ARG A 235 -13.95 -0.96 -15.13
C ARG A 235 -13.14 -1.72 -16.19
N ILE A 236 -11.84 -1.94 -15.95
CA ILE A 236 -10.99 -2.72 -16.87
C ILE A 236 -11.54 -4.13 -17.06
N GLU A 237 -11.95 -4.80 -15.98
CA GLU A 237 -12.58 -6.13 -16.05
C GLU A 237 -13.79 -6.14 -16.98
N ARG A 238 -14.70 -5.15 -16.84
CA ARG A 238 -15.91 -5.04 -17.67
C ARG A 238 -15.64 -4.67 -19.12
N GLU A 239 -14.69 -3.77 -19.38
CA GLU A 239 -14.47 -3.18 -20.70
C GLU A 239 -13.42 -3.96 -21.55
N HIS A 240 -12.45 -4.59 -20.90
CA HIS A 240 -11.26 -5.15 -21.54
C HIS A 240 -10.90 -6.57 -21.08
N GLY A 241 -11.58 -7.10 -20.06
CA GLY A 241 -11.18 -8.31 -19.36
C GLY A 241 -9.87 -8.14 -18.58
N LEU A 242 -9.53 -9.14 -17.78
CA LEU A 242 -8.28 -9.23 -17.02
C LEU A 242 -7.40 -10.35 -17.58
N VAL A 243 -6.08 -10.26 -17.38
CA VAL A 243 -5.12 -11.24 -17.89
C VAL A 243 -4.62 -12.20 -16.81
N ARG A 244 -4.13 -13.38 -17.20
CA ARG A 244 -3.55 -14.36 -16.26
C ARG A 244 -2.09 -14.09 -15.92
N GLN A 245 -1.37 -13.45 -16.85
CA GLN A 245 0.03 -13.12 -16.74
C GLN A 245 0.25 -11.71 -17.28
N VAL A 246 1.24 -11.01 -16.72
CA VAL A 246 1.66 -9.72 -17.23
C VAL A 246 2.47 -9.95 -18.51
N ASP A 247 2.17 -9.18 -19.55
CA ASP A 247 2.89 -9.17 -20.82
C ASP A 247 3.15 -7.72 -21.29
N GLU A 248 3.64 -7.57 -22.51
CA GLU A 248 3.94 -6.27 -23.13
C GLU A 248 2.74 -5.32 -23.15
N HIS A 249 1.54 -5.86 -23.30
CA HIS A 249 0.34 -5.08 -23.56
C HIS A 249 -0.51 -4.90 -22.30
N ARG A 250 -0.50 -5.88 -21.38
CA ARG A 250 -1.42 -5.95 -20.24
C ARG A 250 -0.71 -6.25 -18.91
N MET A 251 -1.18 -5.63 -17.84
CA MET A 251 -0.71 -5.81 -16.45
C MET A 251 -1.82 -6.14 -15.45
N ALA A 252 -3.09 -5.83 -15.75
CA ALA A 252 -4.18 -6.08 -14.80
C ALA A 252 -4.53 -7.57 -14.73
N LEU A 253 -3.98 -8.23 -13.71
CA LEU A 253 -4.21 -9.65 -13.48
C LEU A 253 -5.66 -9.94 -13.07
N VAL A 254 -6.13 -11.17 -13.29
CA VAL A 254 -7.43 -11.66 -12.79
C VAL A 254 -7.59 -11.53 -11.27
N SER A 255 -6.48 -11.49 -10.53
CA SER A 255 -6.43 -11.25 -9.08
C SER A 255 -6.14 -9.79 -8.70
N GLY A 256 -6.09 -8.88 -9.69
CA GLY A 256 -5.65 -7.49 -9.54
C GLY A 256 -6.48 -6.64 -8.59
N PHE A 257 -7.72 -7.07 -8.27
CA PHE A 257 -8.57 -6.42 -7.27
C PHE A 257 -8.11 -6.65 -5.82
N ARG A 258 -7.43 -7.77 -5.53
CA ARG A 258 -7.17 -8.19 -4.15
C ARG A 258 -6.24 -7.22 -3.42
N ASN A 259 -5.13 -6.82 -4.04
CA ASN A 259 -4.16 -5.94 -3.38
C ASN A 259 -4.75 -4.54 -3.05
N PRO A 260 -5.39 -3.82 -3.99
CA PRO A 260 -6.08 -2.57 -3.68
C PRO A 260 -7.16 -2.73 -2.61
N ALA A 261 -7.93 -3.82 -2.66
CA ALA A 261 -8.96 -4.10 -1.68
C ALA A 261 -8.40 -4.36 -0.28
N VAL A 262 -7.35 -5.18 -0.15
CA VAL A 262 -6.66 -5.43 1.13
C VAL A 262 -6.17 -4.13 1.76
N MET A 263 -5.51 -3.25 0.99
CA MET A 263 -5.02 -1.98 1.53
C MET A 263 -6.17 -1.02 1.88
N THR A 264 -7.26 -1.00 1.11
CA THR A 264 -8.43 -0.16 1.40
C THR A 264 -9.14 -0.61 2.67
N ALA A 265 -9.39 -1.91 2.81
CA ALA A 265 -9.96 -2.50 4.01
C ALA A 265 -9.10 -2.18 5.24
N ARG A 266 -7.77 -2.34 5.12
CA ARG A 266 -6.83 -2.01 6.19
C ARG A 266 -6.89 -0.54 6.59
N ALA A 267 -6.92 0.37 5.62
CA ALA A 267 -7.04 1.80 5.89
C ALA A 267 -8.36 2.15 6.61
N ALA A 268 -9.47 1.54 6.18
CA ALA A 268 -10.77 1.72 6.80
C ALA A 268 -10.80 1.24 8.26
N LEU A 269 -10.24 0.06 8.55
CA LEU A 269 -10.16 -0.46 9.92
C LEU A 269 -9.27 0.39 10.83
N LEU A 270 -8.14 0.89 10.32
CA LEU A 270 -7.29 1.82 11.07
C LEU A 270 -8.00 3.13 11.40
N MET A 271 -8.68 3.71 10.42
CA MET A 271 -9.43 4.95 10.60
C MET A 271 -10.60 4.73 11.57
N LEU A 272 -11.25 3.57 11.52
CA LEU A 272 -12.29 3.16 12.46
C LEU A 272 -11.75 3.09 13.89
N ALA A 273 -10.60 2.43 14.09
CA ALA A 273 -9.93 2.32 15.38
C ALA A 273 -9.53 3.68 15.97
N LEU A 274 -9.16 4.64 15.13
CA LEU A 274 -8.78 6.00 15.53
C LEU A 274 -9.97 6.95 15.74
N SER A 275 -11.18 6.56 15.33
CA SER A 275 -12.34 7.46 15.35
C SER A 275 -12.72 7.94 16.76
N PRO A 276 -12.67 7.11 17.84
CA PRO A 276 -12.92 7.60 19.20
C PRO A 276 -11.93 8.67 19.68
N ALA A 277 -10.63 8.50 19.40
CA ALA A 277 -9.62 9.52 19.72
C ALA A 277 -9.88 10.84 18.99
N MET A 278 -10.26 10.78 17.72
CA MET A 278 -10.63 11.99 16.97
C MET A 278 -11.88 12.68 17.55
N GLN A 279 -12.87 11.89 17.96
CA GLN A 279 -14.09 12.39 18.59
C GLN A 279 -13.81 13.05 19.93
N SER A 280 -13.04 12.42 20.81
CA SER A 280 -12.70 12.97 22.14
C SER A 280 -11.84 14.24 22.07
N MET A 281 -11.07 14.40 20.98
CA MET A 281 -10.36 15.65 20.65
C MET A 281 -11.28 16.76 20.11
N GLY A 282 -12.60 16.55 20.00
CA GLY A 282 -13.54 17.51 19.44
C GLY A 282 -13.36 17.75 17.93
N ARG A 283 -12.73 16.80 17.21
CA ARG A 283 -12.58 16.90 15.75
C ARG A 283 -13.88 16.53 15.04
N ARG A 284 -14.02 17.01 13.82
CA ARG A 284 -15.14 16.65 12.96
C ARG A 284 -14.80 15.40 12.14
N PRO A 285 -15.79 14.51 11.88
CA PRO A 285 -15.63 13.39 10.96
C PRO A 285 -15.35 13.90 9.53
N VAL A 286 -14.67 13.08 8.72
CA VAL A 286 -14.17 13.49 7.40
C VAL A 286 -15.06 12.95 6.28
N LEU A 287 -15.66 11.77 6.44
CA LEU A 287 -16.40 11.06 5.41
C LEU A 287 -17.92 11.26 5.52
N ALA A 288 -18.49 11.40 6.73
CA ALA A 288 -19.94 11.23 6.92
C ALA A 288 -20.63 12.20 7.91
N GLY A 289 -20.09 13.40 8.15
CA GLY A 289 -20.77 14.52 8.84
C GLY A 289 -21.00 14.36 10.36
N THR A 290 -21.25 13.15 10.86
CA THR A 290 -21.37 12.79 12.30
C THR A 290 -20.54 11.54 12.60
N TRP A 291 -20.01 11.40 13.82
CA TRP A 291 -19.16 10.28 14.21
C TRP A 291 -19.81 8.88 14.09
N PRO A 292 -21.08 8.67 14.48
CA PRO A 292 -21.74 7.38 14.24
C PRO A 292 -21.81 7.03 12.75
N LYS A 293 -22.24 7.98 11.90
CA LYS A 293 -22.26 7.80 10.44
C LYS A 293 -20.87 7.57 9.84
N GLU A 294 -19.83 8.17 10.41
CA GLU A 294 -18.44 7.95 9.98
C GLU A 294 -18.05 6.49 10.21
N ARG A 295 -18.35 5.95 11.41
CA ARG A 295 -18.07 4.56 11.75
C ARG A 295 -18.86 3.59 10.87
N GLU A 296 -20.14 3.85 10.60
CA GLU A 296 -20.90 3.07 9.62
C GLU A 296 -20.27 3.14 8.23
N LYS A 297 -19.87 4.32 7.77
CA LYS A 297 -19.27 4.46 6.44
C LYS A 297 -17.94 3.71 6.31
N LEU A 298 -17.16 3.66 7.38
CA LEU A 298 -15.91 2.89 7.44
C LEU A 298 -16.17 1.39 7.44
N LYS A 299 -17.22 0.92 8.16
CA LYS A 299 -17.67 -0.47 8.12
C LYS A 299 -18.18 -0.88 6.73
N GLU A 300 -18.99 -0.05 6.08
CA GLU A 300 -19.42 -0.26 4.69
C GLU A 300 -18.22 -0.35 3.74
N THR A 301 -17.26 0.57 3.86
CA THR A 301 -16.05 0.57 3.04
C THR A 301 -15.21 -0.69 3.24
N PHE A 302 -15.14 -1.19 4.48
CA PHE A 302 -14.50 -2.46 4.78
C PHE A 302 -15.21 -3.63 4.08
N VAL A 303 -16.55 -3.71 4.15
CA VAL A 303 -17.34 -4.76 3.48
C VAL A 303 -17.16 -4.71 1.96
N GLU A 304 -17.30 -3.53 1.34
CA GLU A 304 -17.09 -3.33 -0.10
C GLU A 304 -15.73 -3.87 -0.57
N ALA A 305 -14.68 -3.60 0.20
CA ALA A 305 -13.33 -4.10 -0.09
C ALA A 305 -13.20 -5.59 0.22
N TYR A 306 -13.75 -6.07 1.33
CA TYR A 306 -13.67 -7.47 1.74
C TYR A 306 -14.32 -8.42 0.74
N ASP A 307 -15.48 -8.04 0.19
CA ASP A 307 -16.18 -8.80 -0.86
C ASP A 307 -15.30 -8.98 -2.10
N LEU A 308 -14.50 -7.98 -2.45
CA LEU A 308 -13.54 -8.11 -3.53
C LEU A 308 -12.40 -9.07 -3.16
N ILE A 309 -11.90 -9.05 -1.93
CA ILE A 309 -10.85 -9.99 -1.50
C ILE A 309 -11.34 -11.44 -1.60
N ASP A 310 -12.57 -11.67 -1.14
CA ASP A 310 -13.20 -12.99 -1.06
C ASP A 310 -13.78 -13.49 -2.39
N LYS A 311 -13.90 -12.60 -3.39
CA LYS A 311 -14.38 -12.95 -4.73
C LYS A 311 -13.64 -14.19 -5.27
N VAL A 312 -14.42 -15.22 -5.57
CA VAL A 312 -13.93 -16.42 -6.26
C VAL A 312 -13.51 -16.02 -7.67
N ILE A 313 -12.25 -16.29 -7.99
CA ILE A 313 -11.70 -16.13 -9.34
C ILE A 313 -11.79 -17.48 -9.99
N VAL A 314 -12.39 -17.56 -11.17
CA VAL A 314 -12.41 -18.79 -11.97
C VAL A 314 -11.47 -18.66 -13.17
N ASP A 315 -10.95 -19.78 -13.61
CA ASP A 315 -10.13 -19.88 -14.79
C ASP A 315 -10.99 -20.10 -16.07
N PRO A 316 -10.36 -19.99 -17.26
CA PRO A 316 -10.67 -20.74 -18.50
C PRO A 316 -11.82 -21.73 -18.49
N ASP A 317 -11.58 -22.76 -17.69
CA ASP A 317 -12.29 -24.02 -17.68
C ASP A 317 -13.39 -24.02 -16.60
N GLY A 318 -13.52 -22.90 -15.87
CA GLY A 318 -14.50 -22.69 -14.81
C GLY A 318 -13.99 -23.06 -13.41
N GLU A 319 -12.72 -23.47 -13.28
CA GLU A 319 -12.16 -23.94 -12.02
C GLU A 319 -11.68 -22.77 -11.14
N PRO A 320 -11.88 -22.83 -9.81
CA PRO A 320 -11.42 -21.80 -8.90
C PRO A 320 -9.88 -21.65 -8.90
N VAL A 321 -9.40 -20.44 -9.19
CA VAL A 321 -8.00 -20.07 -9.03
C VAL A 321 -7.70 -19.94 -7.54
N ARG A 322 -6.79 -20.80 -7.05
CA ARG A 322 -6.33 -20.77 -5.65
C ARG A 322 -5.82 -19.37 -5.27
N MET A 323 -6.26 -18.90 -4.10
CA MET A 323 -5.77 -17.65 -3.53
C MET A 323 -4.29 -17.77 -3.15
N HIS A 324 -3.49 -16.76 -3.52
CA HIS A 324 -2.08 -16.68 -3.11
C HIS A 324 -1.98 -16.60 -1.59
N GLU A 325 -0.94 -17.20 -1.00
CA GLU A 325 -0.80 -17.32 0.47
C GLU A 325 -0.78 -15.95 1.16
N ASP A 326 -0.09 -14.95 0.58
CA ASP A 326 -0.10 -13.57 1.09
C ASP A 326 -1.50 -12.95 1.15
N HIS A 327 -2.35 -13.23 0.14
CA HIS A 327 -3.73 -12.74 0.13
C HIS A 327 -4.59 -13.45 1.17
N LEU A 328 -4.39 -14.75 1.33
CA LEU A 328 -5.07 -15.54 2.36
C LEU A 328 -4.70 -15.03 3.76
N ARG A 329 -3.40 -14.84 4.02
CA ARG A 329 -2.94 -14.26 5.29
C ARG A 329 -3.51 -12.87 5.54
N ALA A 330 -3.54 -12.01 4.51
CA ALA A 330 -4.16 -10.69 4.63
C ALA A 330 -5.67 -10.77 4.92
N LYS A 331 -6.40 -11.71 4.31
CA LYS A 331 -7.82 -11.97 4.62
C LYS A 331 -8.00 -12.31 6.10
N HIS A 332 -7.23 -13.25 6.64
CA HIS A 332 -7.27 -13.63 8.05
C HIS A 332 -6.94 -12.44 8.98
N GLN A 333 -5.93 -11.63 8.64
CA GLN A 333 -5.61 -10.42 9.40
C GLN A 333 -6.75 -9.40 9.43
N LEU A 334 -7.42 -9.19 8.29
CA LEU A 334 -8.55 -8.26 8.20
C LEU A 334 -9.76 -8.77 8.98
N ARG A 335 -10.04 -10.07 8.93
CA ARG A 335 -11.05 -10.76 9.75
C ARG A 335 -10.80 -10.53 11.24
N LEU A 336 -9.61 -10.87 11.71
CA LEU A 336 -9.23 -10.67 13.10
C LEU A 336 -9.32 -9.20 13.51
N ASN A 337 -8.84 -8.28 12.67
CA ASN A 337 -8.89 -6.84 12.96
C ASN A 337 -10.31 -6.32 13.13
N ILE A 338 -11.27 -6.69 12.27
CA ILE A 338 -12.64 -6.21 12.44
C ILE A 338 -13.28 -6.80 13.70
N ALA A 339 -13.04 -8.07 14.03
CA ALA A 339 -13.54 -8.67 15.28
C ALA A 339 -12.94 -8.02 16.53
N LEU A 340 -11.68 -7.58 16.46
CA LEU A 340 -11.03 -6.82 17.53
C LEU A 340 -11.55 -5.39 17.66
N LEU A 341 -12.18 -4.82 16.64
CA LEU A 341 -12.76 -3.48 16.72
C LEU A 341 -14.26 -3.49 17.00
N VAL A 342 -14.98 -4.44 16.41
CA VAL A 342 -16.44 -4.55 16.42
C VAL A 342 -16.80 -6.04 16.64
N PRO A 343 -16.82 -6.52 17.89
CA PRO A 343 -17.26 -7.87 18.21
C PRO A 343 -18.62 -8.21 17.59
N GLY A 344 -18.75 -9.41 17.03
CA GLY A 344 -19.99 -9.86 16.39
C GLY A 344 -20.30 -9.16 15.05
N PHE A 345 -19.34 -8.44 14.45
CA PHE A 345 -19.53 -7.86 13.13
C PHE A 345 -19.90 -8.95 12.09
N PRO A 346 -20.96 -8.77 11.30
CA PRO A 346 -21.41 -9.79 10.36
C PRO A 346 -20.42 -9.90 9.20
N LEU A 347 -19.80 -11.07 9.08
CA LEU A 347 -19.01 -11.50 7.92
C LEU A 347 -19.67 -12.73 7.29
N PRO A 348 -19.39 -13.05 6.00
CA PRO A 348 -19.90 -14.26 5.36
C PRO A 348 -19.60 -15.55 6.15
N GLU A 349 -18.39 -15.61 6.73
CA GLU A 349 -17.98 -16.61 7.71
C GLU A 349 -17.94 -15.93 9.10
N PRO A 350 -18.90 -16.20 10.00
CA PRO A 350 -18.98 -15.54 11.31
C PRO A 350 -17.71 -15.72 12.15
N LEU A 351 -17.36 -14.69 12.93
CA LEU A 351 -16.26 -14.69 13.89
C LEU A 351 -16.83 -14.67 15.31
N ASP A 352 -17.00 -15.84 15.93
CA ASP A 352 -17.22 -15.95 17.37
C ASP A 352 -15.88 -15.96 18.13
N ASP A 353 -15.91 -15.98 19.46
CA ASP A 353 -14.70 -15.94 20.28
C ASP A 353 -13.76 -17.13 20.00
N ALA A 354 -14.31 -18.31 19.69
CA ALA A 354 -13.52 -19.48 19.34
C ALA A 354 -12.83 -19.32 17.99
N GLU A 355 -13.50 -18.69 17.02
CA GLU A 355 -12.93 -18.37 15.73
C GLU A 355 -11.88 -17.26 15.82
N VAL A 356 -12.09 -16.25 16.67
CA VAL A 356 -11.07 -15.22 16.97
C VAL A 356 -9.80 -15.86 17.54
N GLU A 357 -9.93 -16.83 18.45
CA GLU A 357 -8.79 -17.60 18.96
C GLU A 357 -8.11 -18.41 17.86
N ARG A 358 -8.88 -19.14 17.03
CA ARG A 358 -8.33 -19.92 15.91
C ARG A 358 -7.56 -19.05 14.90
N GLU A 359 -8.14 -17.92 14.52
CA GLU A 359 -7.52 -16.92 13.64
C GLU A 359 -6.23 -16.36 14.24
N SER A 360 -6.24 -16.11 15.56
CA SER A 360 -5.07 -15.61 16.29
C SER A 360 -3.94 -16.65 16.28
N VAL A 361 -4.22 -17.90 16.66
CA VAL A 361 -3.24 -18.99 16.65
C VAL A 361 -2.71 -19.26 15.24
N TRP A 362 -3.59 -19.26 14.22
CA TRP A 362 -3.18 -19.47 12.84
C TRP A 362 -2.21 -18.38 12.36
N LEU A 363 -2.45 -17.12 12.74
CA LEU A 363 -1.58 -16.00 12.40
C LEU A 363 -0.25 -15.99 13.18
N GLU A 364 -0.17 -16.63 14.35
CA GLU A 364 1.05 -16.81 15.15
C GLU A 364 1.95 -17.95 14.62
N ASP A 365 1.37 -19.00 14.03
CA ASP A 365 2.12 -20.15 13.52
C ASP A 365 3.04 -19.77 12.34
N GLU A 366 4.30 -20.15 12.46
CA GLU A 366 5.38 -19.88 11.51
C GLU A 366 5.23 -20.67 10.20
N ASN A 367 4.43 -21.74 10.21
CA ASN A 367 4.15 -22.57 9.03
C ASN A 367 2.93 -22.09 8.23
N SER A 368 2.20 -21.09 8.74
CA SER A 368 0.98 -20.54 8.14
C SER A 368 1.29 -19.43 7.11
N GLY A 369 1.78 -19.85 5.94
CA GLY A 369 1.95 -19.01 4.74
C GLY A 369 3.34 -18.38 4.62
N GLY A 370 3.93 -18.51 3.43
CA GLY A 370 5.32 -18.14 3.15
C GLY A 370 5.61 -16.65 3.25
N GLY A 371 6.28 -16.22 4.31
CA GLY A 371 6.87 -14.89 4.42
C GLY A 371 7.30 -14.52 5.85
N PRO A 372 8.12 -13.47 6.04
CA PRO A 372 8.41 -12.94 7.37
C PRO A 372 7.10 -12.59 8.09
N LYS A 373 7.04 -12.73 9.43
CA LYS A 373 5.89 -12.36 10.27
C LYS A 373 5.46 -10.91 10.03
N HIS A 374 4.68 -10.64 9.00
CA HIS A 374 3.98 -9.38 8.84
C HIS A 374 2.87 -9.42 9.88
N GLY A 375 3.18 -8.97 11.10
CA GLY A 375 2.28 -9.10 12.24
C GLY A 375 0.99 -8.29 12.10
N ASN A 376 -0.01 -8.65 12.89
CA ASN A 376 -1.27 -7.92 13.00
C ASN A 376 -0.98 -6.49 13.50
N LEU A 377 -1.58 -5.50 12.83
CA LEU A 377 -1.42 -4.08 13.17
C LEU A 377 -2.04 -3.71 14.52
N MET A 378 -3.23 -4.22 14.84
CA MET A 378 -3.83 -4.05 16.16
C MET A 378 -2.91 -4.65 17.22
N GLY A 379 -2.35 -5.83 16.97
CA GLY A 379 -1.38 -6.44 17.86
C GLY A 379 0.01 -5.77 17.87
N ALA A 380 0.30 -4.82 16.97
CA ALA A 380 1.56 -4.06 17.05
C ALA A 380 1.49 -2.86 18.01
N ALA A 381 0.32 -2.48 18.51
CA ALA A 381 0.14 -1.17 19.15
C ALA A 381 0.85 -1.00 20.50
N ILE A 382 1.57 0.11 20.64
CA ILE A 382 2.19 0.59 21.89
C ILE A 382 1.95 2.09 22.13
N MET A 383 1.13 2.74 21.31
CA MET A 383 0.67 4.12 21.54
C MET A 383 -0.53 4.11 22.49
N PRO A 384 -0.45 4.72 23.68
CA PRO A 384 -1.55 4.67 24.66
C PRO A 384 -2.87 5.25 24.15
N LEU A 385 -2.87 6.40 23.48
CA LEU A 385 -4.09 7.00 22.92
C LEU A 385 -4.76 6.10 21.87
N PHE A 386 -3.99 5.36 21.07
CA PHE A 386 -4.55 4.37 20.14
C PHE A 386 -5.24 3.23 20.90
N ILE A 387 -4.60 2.69 21.94
CA ILE A 387 -5.18 1.64 22.79
C ILE A 387 -6.48 2.13 23.44
N GLN A 388 -6.49 3.33 24.03
CA GLN A 388 -7.69 3.95 24.59
C GLN A 388 -8.80 4.10 23.54
N SER A 389 -8.42 4.44 22.29
CA SER A 389 -9.35 4.57 21.17
C SER A 389 -10.00 3.23 20.79
N VAL A 390 -9.22 2.15 20.73
CA VAL A 390 -9.76 0.80 20.48
C VAL A 390 -10.70 0.36 21.61
N LYS A 391 -10.32 0.55 22.87
CA LYS A 391 -11.17 0.22 24.04
C LYS A 391 -12.49 1.00 24.00
N ALA A 392 -12.43 2.30 23.71
CA ALA A 392 -13.63 3.14 23.59
C ALA A 392 -14.52 2.76 22.41
N LEU A 393 -13.94 2.31 21.28
CA LEU A 393 -14.73 1.78 20.17
C LEU A 393 -15.49 0.51 20.59
N ARG A 394 -14.79 -0.45 21.21
CA ARG A 394 -15.41 -1.71 21.62
C ARG A 394 -16.45 -1.54 22.73
N SER A 395 -16.30 -0.54 23.60
CA SER A 395 -17.29 -0.27 24.65
C SER A 395 -18.68 0.05 24.09
N LEU A 396 -18.77 0.53 22.84
CA LEU A 396 -20.05 0.72 22.14
C LEU A 396 -20.82 -0.60 21.91
N THR A 397 -20.11 -1.73 21.87
CA THR A 397 -20.67 -3.08 21.77
C THR A 397 -20.77 -3.81 23.11
N GLY A 398 -20.41 -3.14 24.22
CA GLY A 398 -20.45 -3.72 25.56
C GLY A 398 -19.21 -4.51 25.99
N ASP A 399 -18.14 -4.55 25.17
CA ASP A 399 -16.91 -5.31 25.46
C ASP A 399 -15.64 -4.45 25.44
N ALA A 400 -15.50 -3.56 26.43
CA ALA A 400 -14.38 -2.64 26.53
C ALA A 400 -13.02 -3.33 26.78
N ASP A 401 -13.02 -4.49 27.44
CA ASP A 401 -11.80 -5.14 27.94
C ASP A 401 -11.30 -6.29 27.05
N GLY A 402 -12.11 -6.81 26.13
CA GLY A 402 -11.75 -7.94 25.27
C GLY A 402 -10.48 -7.72 24.43
N TYR A 403 -10.22 -6.49 23.96
CA TYR A 403 -8.96 -6.18 23.28
C TYR A 403 -7.74 -6.31 24.19
N ALA A 404 -7.86 -5.88 25.44
CA ALA A 404 -6.76 -5.96 26.40
C ALA A 404 -6.44 -7.41 26.77
N ALA A 405 -7.48 -8.22 27.01
CA ALA A 405 -7.35 -9.64 27.26
C ALA A 405 -6.72 -10.37 26.06
N TRP A 406 -7.22 -10.11 24.85
CA TRP A 406 -6.64 -10.67 23.62
C TRP A 406 -5.17 -10.28 23.43
N ARG A 407 -4.83 -9.00 23.67
CA ARG A 407 -3.44 -8.53 23.51
C ARG A 407 -2.48 -9.21 24.47
N GLN A 408 -2.93 -9.55 25.68
CA GLN A 408 -2.14 -10.29 26.66
C GLN A 408 -1.98 -11.77 26.28
N ALA A 409 -3.02 -12.39 25.72
CA ALA A 409 -3.00 -13.79 25.28
C ALA A 409 -2.11 -14.01 24.05
N HIS A 410 -2.04 -13.03 23.14
CA HIS A 410 -1.29 -13.12 21.88
C HIS A 410 -0.18 -12.06 21.77
N PRO A 411 0.88 -12.12 22.60
CA PRO A 411 2.02 -11.21 22.51
C PRO A 411 2.70 -11.26 21.14
N GLY A 412 2.67 -12.41 20.47
CA GLY A 412 3.33 -12.71 19.20
C GLY A 412 2.68 -12.07 17.97
N LEU A 413 1.41 -11.64 18.06
CA LEU A 413 0.65 -11.05 16.95
C LEU A 413 0.98 -9.58 16.67
N GLY A 414 2.26 -9.19 16.73
CA GLY A 414 2.71 -7.85 16.39
C GLY A 414 3.82 -7.86 15.36
N ARG A 415 3.85 -6.86 14.47
CA ARG A 415 4.90 -6.70 13.46
C ARG A 415 6.31 -6.63 14.06
N PHE A 416 6.41 -6.14 15.29
CA PHE A 416 7.65 -5.95 16.05
C PHE A 416 7.78 -6.95 17.21
N ALA A 417 7.00 -8.04 17.22
CA ALA A 417 6.92 -8.96 18.36
C ALA A 417 8.26 -9.62 18.72
N GLU A 418 9.13 -9.83 17.74
CA GLU A 418 10.45 -10.46 17.94
C GLU A 418 11.53 -9.46 18.39
N GLU A 419 11.23 -8.15 18.45
CA GLU A 419 12.20 -7.16 18.91
C GLU A 419 12.46 -7.29 20.42
N PRO A 420 13.72 -7.20 20.89
CA PRO A 420 14.03 -7.28 22.31
C PRO A 420 13.28 -6.22 23.13
N GLY A 421 12.71 -6.62 24.27
CA GLY A 421 11.97 -5.71 25.17
C GLY A 421 10.54 -5.38 24.74
N ARG A 422 10.03 -6.04 23.68
CA ARG A 422 8.73 -5.69 23.11
C ARG A 422 7.56 -5.97 24.05
N ALA A 423 7.57 -7.10 24.74
CA ALA A 423 6.51 -7.50 25.66
C ALA A 423 6.34 -6.47 26.79
N GLU A 424 7.45 -5.96 27.32
CA GLU A 424 7.50 -4.94 28.36
C GLU A 424 6.94 -3.59 27.86
N LEU A 425 7.28 -3.20 26.62
CA LEU A 425 6.73 -1.99 26.00
C LEU A 425 5.22 -2.08 25.81
N ILE A 426 4.70 -3.24 25.40
CA ILE A 426 3.25 -3.48 25.28
C ILE A 426 2.59 -3.36 26.65
N ALA A 427 3.10 -4.05 27.66
CA ALA A 427 2.54 -4.00 29.02
C ALA A 427 2.54 -2.57 29.58
N ALA A 428 3.63 -1.82 29.38
CA ALA A 428 3.72 -0.42 29.81
C ALA A 428 2.70 0.47 29.09
N ALA A 429 2.52 0.30 27.78
CA ALA A 429 1.56 1.07 26.99
C ALA A 429 0.11 0.77 27.42
N MET A 430 -0.22 -0.50 27.70
CA MET A 430 -1.54 -0.89 28.22
C MET A 430 -1.80 -0.28 29.60
N ALA A 431 -0.83 -0.37 30.52
CA ALA A 431 -0.95 0.22 31.85
C ALA A 431 -1.08 1.76 31.82
N GLU A 432 -0.37 2.42 30.91
CA GLU A 432 -0.53 3.86 30.67
C GLU A 432 -1.93 4.20 30.15
N ALA A 433 -2.44 3.45 29.16
CA ALA A 433 -3.77 3.64 28.61
C ALA A 433 -4.85 3.49 29.71
N ASP A 434 -4.73 2.47 30.56
CA ASP A 434 -5.65 2.24 31.67
C ASP A 434 -5.59 3.36 32.72
N ARG A 435 -4.39 3.84 33.06
CA ARG A 435 -4.21 4.95 34.00
C ARG A 435 -4.88 6.25 33.53
N ARG A 436 -4.88 6.49 32.21
CA ARG A 436 -5.52 7.66 31.59
C ARG A 436 -7.04 7.54 31.50
N GLY A 437 -7.60 6.35 31.71
CA GLY A 437 -9.05 6.10 31.66
C GLY A 437 -9.62 5.94 30.24
N SER A 438 -10.93 5.78 30.13
CA SER A 438 -11.61 5.69 28.83
C SER A 438 -11.74 7.06 28.18
N LEU A 439 -11.80 7.08 26.84
CA LEU A 439 -12.14 8.29 26.10
C LEU A 439 -13.62 8.58 26.24
N ASP A 440 -13.97 9.83 26.55
CA ASP A 440 -15.35 10.29 26.46
C ASP A 440 -15.72 10.53 24.99
N ILE A 441 -16.58 9.66 24.46
CA ILE A 441 -17.12 9.75 23.10
C ILE A 441 -18.64 9.97 23.09
N GLY A 442 -19.24 10.31 24.24
CA GLY A 442 -20.69 10.47 24.38
C GLY A 442 -21.49 9.19 24.14
N ALA A 443 -22.81 9.27 24.34
CA ALA A 443 -23.74 8.25 23.88
C ALA A 443 -24.00 8.44 22.38
N GLU A 444 -24.01 7.34 21.61
CA GLU A 444 -24.32 7.35 20.18
C GLU A 444 -25.80 7.54 19.86
#